data_AF-A0A2V5V1S1-F1
#
_entry.id   AF-A0A2V5V1S1-F1
#
_cell.length_a   1.000
_cell.length_b   1.000
_cell.length_c   1.000
_cell.angle_alpha   90.00
_cell.angle_beta   90.00
_cell.angle_gamma   90.00
#
_symmetry.space_group_name_H-M   'P 1'
#
loop_
_entity.id
_entity.type
_entity.pdbx_description
1 polymer ?
#
loop_
_entity_poly.entity_id
_entity_poly.type
_entity_poly.pdbx_seq_one_letter_code
_entity_poly.pdbx_strand_id
1 'polypeptide(L)'
;MENAAGIGAATPAMVEARARELARINGHGLKPTKADYQQAKRELTGEEEIDPREENLESAPESEAWDPVPGWTGHQAPESLGEDEDAEGRSEAAQMFEEGLNEAEHEQMRRAAEADEQSDEE
;
A
#
# COMPACT_ATOMS: atom_id res chain seq x y z
N MET A 1 7.43 10.04 -28.79
CA MET A 1 6.76 9.00 -28.00
C MET A 1 6.62 7.79 -28.92
N GLU A 2 7.64 6.92 -28.96
CA GLU A 2 7.77 5.82 -29.93
C GLU A 2 7.99 4.47 -29.23
N ASN A 3 7.09 4.09 -28.31
CA ASN A 3 7.24 2.82 -27.58
C ASN A 3 6.01 1.89 -27.68
N ALA A 4 5.03 2.19 -28.53
CA ALA A 4 3.80 1.41 -28.67
C ALA A 4 3.75 0.58 -29.97
N ALA A 5 4.90 0.09 -30.45
CA ALA A 5 4.89 -0.96 -31.46
C ALA A 5 4.51 -2.28 -30.78
N GLY A 6 3.21 -2.56 -30.70
CA GLY A 6 2.71 -3.85 -30.22
C GLY A 6 3.36 -4.98 -31.01
N ILE A 7 3.66 -6.09 -30.33
CA ILE A 7 4.42 -7.24 -30.86
C ILE A 7 3.72 -7.97 -32.03
N GLY A 8 2.50 -7.55 -32.38
CA GLY A 8 1.67 -8.16 -33.41
C GLY A 8 1.07 -9.51 -32.98
N ALA A 9 0.40 -10.19 -33.91
CA ALA A 9 -0.09 -11.55 -33.70
C ALA A 9 1.08 -12.53 -33.51
N ALA A 10 0.89 -13.56 -32.70
CA ALA A 10 1.92 -14.56 -32.41
C ALA A 10 2.48 -15.19 -33.69
N THR A 11 3.79 -15.10 -33.89
CA THR A 11 4.47 -15.68 -35.06
C THR A 11 4.93 -17.11 -34.78
N PRO A 12 5.13 -17.95 -35.82
CA PRO A 12 5.66 -19.31 -35.63
C PRO A 12 7.02 -19.35 -34.90
N ALA A 13 7.86 -18.34 -35.09
CA ALA A 13 9.15 -18.24 -34.40
C ALA A 13 8.99 -17.98 -32.89
N MET A 14 7.99 -17.17 -32.49
CA MET A 14 7.67 -16.94 -31.08
C MET A 14 7.15 -18.22 -30.42
N VAL A 15 6.29 -18.97 -31.12
CA VAL A 15 5.77 -20.26 -30.64
C VAL A 15 6.91 -21.28 -30.46
N GLU A 16 7.85 -21.37 -31.41
CA GLU A 16 9.02 -22.25 -31.31
C GLU A 16 9.92 -21.88 -30.12
N ALA A 17 10.19 -20.58 -29.93
CA ALA A 17 11.00 -20.10 -28.82
C ALA A 17 10.34 -20.43 -27.47
N ARG A 18 9.03 -20.20 -27.35
CA ARG A 18 8.27 -20.50 -26.14
C ARG A 18 8.17 -22.01 -25.89
N ALA A 19 7.94 -22.82 -26.91
CA ALA A 19 7.89 -24.27 -26.77
C ALA A 19 9.22 -24.87 -26.28
N ARG A 20 10.37 -24.32 -26.71
CA ARG A 20 11.70 -24.72 -26.20
C ARG A 20 11.92 -24.34 -24.75
N GLU A 21 11.41 -23.20 -24.34
CA GLU A 21 11.44 -22.78 -22.94
C GLU A 21 10.60 -23.72 -22.08
N LEU A 22 9.35 -24.00 -22.49
CA LEU A 22 8.46 -24.94 -21.81
C LEU A 22 9.05 -26.34 -21.72
N ALA A 23 9.66 -26.84 -22.79
CA ALA A 23 10.35 -28.13 -22.79
C ALA A 23 11.50 -28.19 -21.77
N ARG A 24 12.22 -27.08 -21.57
CA ARG A 24 13.27 -26.97 -20.55
C ARG A 24 12.69 -26.95 -19.14
N ILE A 25 11.62 -26.19 -18.92
CA ILE A 25 10.93 -26.07 -17.62
C ILE A 25 10.35 -27.43 -17.20
N ASN A 26 9.70 -28.13 -18.13
CA ASN A 26 9.06 -29.43 -17.90
C ASN A 26 10.04 -30.61 -17.89
N GLY A 27 11.34 -30.38 -18.12
CA GLY A 27 12.35 -31.43 -18.12
C GLY A 27 12.36 -32.35 -19.36
N HIS A 28 11.67 -31.97 -20.44
CA HIS A 28 11.66 -32.70 -21.72
C HIS A 28 12.96 -32.54 -22.52
N GLY A 29 13.86 -31.64 -22.09
CA GLY A 29 15.16 -31.42 -22.69
C GLY A 29 15.13 -30.43 -23.87
N LEU A 30 16.03 -30.59 -24.84
CA LEU A 30 16.24 -29.62 -25.93
C LEU A 30 15.18 -29.69 -27.05
N LYS A 31 14.36 -30.74 -27.09
CA LYS A 31 13.35 -30.95 -28.13
C LYS A 31 11.95 -30.78 -27.51
N PRO A 32 11.17 -29.79 -27.96
CA PRO A 32 9.80 -29.64 -27.49
C PRO A 32 8.91 -30.80 -27.92
N THR A 33 7.99 -31.18 -27.04
CA THR A 33 6.93 -32.14 -27.33
C THR A 33 5.73 -31.44 -27.98
N LYS A 34 4.79 -32.22 -28.52
CA LYS A 34 3.53 -31.67 -29.03
C LYS A 34 2.76 -30.89 -27.95
N ALA A 35 2.83 -31.32 -26.69
CA ALA A 35 2.19 -30.62 -25.57
C ALA A 35 2.82 -29.23 -25.34
N ASP A 36 4.15 -29.14 -25.36
CA ASP A 36 4.85 -27.85 -25.21
C ASP A 36 4.49 -26.86 -26.32
N TYR A 37 4.32 -27.34 -27.56
CA TYR A 37 3.84 -26.48 -28.67
C TYR A 37 2.40 -26.01 -28.52
N GLN A 38 1.51 -26.87 -28.00
CA GLN A 38 0.12 -26.49 -27.79
C GLN A 38 -0.01 -25.48 -26.64
N GLN A 39 0.74 -25.69 -25.56
CA GLN A 39 0.80 -24.73 -24.46
C GLN A 39 1.42 -23.39 -24.91
N ALA A 40 2.52 -23.41 -25.66
CA ALA A 40 3.14 -22.20 -26.20
C ALA A 40 2.18 -21.38 -27.07
N LYS A 41 1.32 -22.04 -27.87
CA LYS A 41 0.30 -21.35 -28.67
C LYS A 41 -0.73 -20.67 -27.78
N ARG A 42 -1.34 -21.42 -26.84
CA ARG A 42 -2.35 -20.89 -25.92
C ARG A 42 -1.86 -19.68 -25.14
N GLU A 43 -0.65 -19.76 -24.59
CA GLU A 43 -0.04 -18.65 -23.84
C GLU A 43 0.21 -17.40 -24.70
N LEU A 44 0.55 -17.58 -25.99
CA LEU A 44 0.87 -16.47 -26.89
C LEU A 44 -0.36 -15.86 -27.59
N THR A 45 -1.42 -16.64 -27.78
CA THR A 45 -2.66 -16.19 -28.43
C THR A 45 -3.75 -15.81 -27.42
N GLY A 46 -3.61 -16.22 -26.16
CA GLY A 46 -4.67 -16.10 -25.16
C GLY A 46 -5.86 -17.02 -25.43
N GLU A 47 -5.70 -18.03 -26.29
CA GLU A 47 -6.72 -19.07 -26.51
C GLU A 47 -6.70 -20.04 -25.32
N GLU A 48 -7.28 -19.62 -24.20
CA GLU A 48 -7.63 -20.55 -23.15
C GLU A 48 -8.88 -21.33 -23.59
N GLU A 49 -8.86 -22.66 -23.42
CA GLU A 49 -10.08 -23.45 -23.55
C GLU A 49 -10.84 -23.18 -22.25
N ILE A 50 -11.54 -22.03 -22.21
CA ILE A 50 -12.26 -21.58 -21.01
C ILE A 50 -13.13 -22.74 -20.55
N ASP A 51 -12.91 -23.25 -19.33
CA ASP A 51 -13.77 -24.27 -18.77
C ASP A 51 -15.20 -23.69 -18.78
N PRO A 52 -16.23 -24.41 -19.25
CA PRO A 52 -17.61 -23.91 -19.24
C PRO A 52 -18.07 -23.40 -17.86
N ARG A 53 -17.43 -23.83 -16.76
CA ARG A 53 -17.62 -23.28 -15.42
C ARG A 53 -16.92 -21.95 -15.20
N GLU A 54 -15.72 -21.76 -15.73
CA GLU A 54 -14.98 -20.50 -15.67
C GLU A 54 -15.66 -19.42 -16.51
N GLU A 55 -16.20 -19.75 -17.69
CA GLU A 55 -17.00 -18.83 -18.51
C GLU A 55 -18.25 -18.32 -17.75
N ASN A 56 -18.85 -19.21 -16.94
CA ASN A 56 -20.01 -18.87 -16.12
C ASN A 56 -19.65 -17.91 -14.96
N LEU A 57 -18.45 -18.06 -14.40
CA LEU A 57 -17.94 -17.18 -13.33
C LEU A 57 -17.50 -15.81 -13.89
N GLU A 58 -16.89 -15.76 -15.07
CA GLU A 58 -16.55 -14.50 -15.75
C GLU A 58 -17.79 -13.70 -16.19
N SER A 59 -18.91 -14.38 -16.40
CA SER A 59 -20.20 -13.74 -16.73
C SER A 59 -20.94 -13.17 -15.51
N ALA A 60 -20.47 -13.46 -14.29
CA ALA A 60 -21.05 -12.90 -13.08
C ALA A 60 -20.72 -11.40 -12.97
N PRO A 61 -21.63 -10.57 -12.43
CA PRO A 61 -21.33 -9.16 -12.20
C PRO A 61 -20.10 -9.04 -11.29
N GLU A 62 -19.16 -8.15 -11.64
CA GLU A 62 -17.87 -7.97 -10.94
C GLU A 62 -18.02 -7.79 -9.42
N SER A 63 -19.15 -7.22 -8.97
CA SER A 63 -19.49 -7.04 -7.55
C SER A 63 -19.71 -8.34 -6.77
N GLU A 64 -20.02 -9.43 -7.46
CA GLU A 64 -20.31 -10.75 -6.86
C GLU A 64 -19.13 -11.72 -7.04
N ALA A 65 -18.18 -11.40 -7.94
CA ALA A 65 -16.93 -12.13 -8.13
C ALA A 65 -15.87 -11.78 -7.07
N TRP A 66 -15.93 -10.58 -6.49
CA TRP A 66 -15.01 -10.11 -5.47
C TRP A 66 -15.70 -10.03 -4.10
N ASP A 67 -15.64 -11.11 -3.34
CA ASP A 67 -15.90 -11.10 -1.89
C ASP A 67 -14.55 -11.13 -1.15
N PRO A 68 -13.87 -9.98 -0.96
CA PRO A 68 -12.62 -9.94 -0.23
C PRO A 68 -12.90 -10.24 1.24
N VAL A 69 -12.79 -11.51 1.62
CA VAL A 69 -12.70 -11.89 3.03
C VAL A 69 -11.44 -11.23 3.58
N PRO A 70 -11.51 -10.35 4.60
CA PRO A 70 -10.33 -9.77 5.20
C PRO A 70 -9.51 -10.90 5.81
N GLY A 71 -8.46 -11.35 5.11
CA GLY A 71 -7.64 -12.48 5.56
C GLY A 71 -6.95 -12.22 6.91
N TRP A 72 -6.79 -10.93 7.27
CA TRP A 72 -6.26 -10.48 8.55
C TRP A 72 -6.60 -9.01 8.76
N THR A 73 -6.95 -8.62 10.00
CA THR A 73 -7.19 -7.21 10.39
C THR A 73 -5.91 -6.36 10.43
N GLY A 74 -4.73 -6.97 10.25
CA GLY A 74 -3.44 -6.32 10.45
C GLY A 74 -3.06 -6.21 11.93
N HIS A 75 -1.87 -5.69 12.20
CA HIS A 75 -1.40 -5.31 13.53
C HIS A 75 -0.97 -3.85 13.52
N GLN A 76 -1.50 -3.07 14.48
CA GLN A 76 -1.04 -1.71 14.74
C GLN A 76 0.41 -1.78 15.23
N ALA A 77 1.30 -0.98 14.62
CA ALA A 77 2.64 -0.80 15.16
C ALA A 77 2.55 -0.10 16.52
N PRO A 78 3.50 -0.36 17.45
CA PRO A 78 3.56 0.42 18.68
C PRO A 78 3.76 1.89 18.32
N GLU A 79 2.97 2.77 18.94
CA GLU A 79 3.15 4.21 18.82
C GLU A 79 4.53 4.58 19.38
N SER A 80 5.37 5.16 18.54
CA SER A 80 6.64 5.76 18.96
C SER A 80 6.39 7.23 19.28
N LEU A 81 6.91 7.70 20.40
CA LEU A 81 6.95 9.12 20.72
C LEU A 81 7.69 9.89 19.61
N GLY A 82 7.17 11.05 19.24
CA GLY A 82 7.82 12.00 18.35
C GLY A 82 9.13 12.51 18.95
N GLU A 83 10.02 13.06 18.10
CA GLU A 83 11.28 13.66 18.56
C GLU A 83 11.06 14.85 19.51
N ASP A 84 9.89 15.48 19.44
CA ASP A 84 9.47 16.64 20.20
C ASP A 84 8.48 16.32 21.34
N GLU A 85 8.21 15.04 21.61
CA GLU A 85 7.27 14.60 22.66
C GLU A 85 8.02 14.14 23.92
N ASP A 86 7.49 14.49 25.09
CA ASP A 86 7.98 13.97 26.37
C ASP A 86 7.50 12.53 26.65
N ALA A 87 7.88 11.97 27.80
CA ALA A 87 7.48 10.61 28.21
C ALA A 87 5.96 10.47 28.37
N GLU A 88 5.27 11.59 28.56
CA GLU A 88 3.82 11.70 28.68
C GLU A 88 3.13 11.99 27.32
N GLY A 89 3.89 12.10 26.21
CA GLY A 89 3.37 12.34 24.87
C GLY A 89 3.00 13.81 24.59
N ARG A 90 3.52 14.76 25.39
CA ARG A 90 3.26 16.19 25.21
C ARG A 90 4.38 16.82 24.40
N SER A 91 4.01 17.60 23.38
CA SER A 91 5.00 18.32 22.59
C SER A 91 5.70 19.42 23.37
N GLU A 92 6.95 19.73 23.02
CA GLU A 92 7.69 20.88 23.58
C GLU A 92 6.90 22.19 23.47
N ALA A 93 6.18 22.38 22.35
CA ALA A 93 5.35 23.56 22.14
C ALA A 93 4.16 23.65 23.12
N ALA A 94 3.55 22.51 23.47
CA ALA A 94 2.48 22.46 24.47
C ALA A 94 3.02 22.84 25.86
N GLN A 95 4.21 22.36 26.21
CA GLN A 95 4.86 22.68 27.48
C GLN A 95 5.19 24.18 27.58
N MET A 96 5.79 24.77 26.52
CA MET A 96 6.10 26.21 26.49
C MET A 96 4.83 27.07 26.61
N PHE A 97 3.71 26.63 26.03
CA PHE A 97 2.45 27.33 26.14
C PHE A 97 1.90 27.31 27.58
N GLU A 98 1.91 26.14 28.23
CA GLU A 98 1.48 25.99 29.62
C GLU A 98 2.36 26.81 30.58
N GLU A 99 3.68 26.77 30.42
CA GLU A 99 4.62 27.58 31.20
C GLU A 99 4.37 29.08 31.00
N GLY A 100 4.13 29.51 29.76
CA GLY A 100 3.81 30.91 29.46
C GLY A 100 2.51 31.38 30.10
N LEU A 101 1.49 30.51 30.20
CA LEU A 101 0.26 30.82 30.92
C LEU A 101 0.50 30.96 32.43
N ASN A 102 1.28 30.04 33.01
CA ASN A 102 1.60 30.07 34.44
C ASN A 102 2.38 31.34 34.81
N GLU A 103 3.39 31.70 34.01
CA GLU A 103 4.16 32.93 34.23
C GLU A 103 3.30 34.18 34.10
N ALA A 104 2.40 34.23 33.11
CA ALA A 104 1.48 35.36 32.95
C ALA A 104 0.51 35.49 34.14
N GLU A 105 -0.01 34.38 34.67
CA GLU A 105 -0.84 34.37 35.87
C GLU A 105 -0.05 34.85 37.09
N HIS A 106 1.18 34.37 37.26
CA HIS A 106 2.06 34.79 38.33
C HIS A 106 2.37 36.30 38.28
N GLU A 107 2.62 36.84 37.10
CA GLU A 107 2.83 38.27 36.93
C GLU A 107 1.58 39.10 37.29
N GLN A 108 0.38 38.62 36.91
CA GLN A 108 -0.87 39.28 37.29
C GLN A 108 -1.09 39.29 38.80
N MET A 109 -0.82 38.17 39.49
CA MET A 109 -0.91 38.10 40.95
C MET A 109 0.02 39.10 41.63
N ARG A 110 1.28 39.20 41.18
CA ARG A 110 2.24 40.16 41.73
C ARG A 110 1.78 41.61 41.54
N ARG A 111 1.28 41.95 40.35
CA ARG A 111 0.75 43.30 40.08
C ARG A 111 -0.47 43.63 40.92
N ALA A 112 -1.37 42.66 41.15
CA ALA A 112 -2.51 42.85 42.03
C ALA A 112 -2.07 43.12 43.47
N ALA A 113 -1.12 42.34 44.00
CA ALA A 113 -0.57 42.56 45.34
C ALA A 113 0.10 43.94 45.50
N GLU A 114 0.87 44.37 44.50
CA GLU A 114 1.47 45.72 44.48
C GLU A 114 0.43 46.83 44.43
N ALA A 115 -0.67 46.63 43.69
CA ALA A 115 -1.75 47.62 43.60
C ALA A 115 -2.55 47.71 44.91
N ASP A 116 -2.77 46.60 45.60
CA ASP A 116 -3.41 46.57 46.91
C ASP A 116 -2.55 47.31 47.95
N GLU A 117 -1.24 47.06 47.98
CA GLU A 117 -0.30 47.75 48.88
C GLU A 117 -0.25 49.27 48.64
N GLN A 118 -0.27 49.70 47.37
CA GLN A 118 -0.32 51.14 47.02
C GLN A 118 -1.64 51.80 47.39
N SER A 119 -2.74 51.04 47.39
CA SER A 119 -4.07 51.56 47.75
C SER A 119 -4.23 51.76 49.26
N ASP A 120 -3.48 51.03 50.07
CA ASP A 120 -3.46 51.15 51.54
C ASP A 120 -2.56 52.30 52.05
N GLU A 121 -1.67 52.84 51.21
CA GLU A 121 -0.79 53.97 51.54
C GLU A 121 -1.38 55.37 51.23
N GLU A 122 -2.56 55.46 50.59
CA GLU A 122 -3.33 56.71 50.35
C GLU A 122 -4.45 56.97 51.38
#